data_AF-A0A5C3NYC1-F1
#
_entry.id   AF-A0A5C3NYC1-F1
#
_cell.length_a   1.000
_cell.length_b   1.000
_cell.length_c   1.000
_cell.angle_alpha   90.00
_cell.angle_beta   90.00
_cell.angle_gamma   90.00
#
_symmetry.space_group_name_H-M   'P 1'
#
loop_
_entity.id
_entity.type
_entity.pdbx_description
1 polymer ?
#
loop_
_entity_poly.entity_id
_entity_poly.type
_entity_poly.pdbx_seq_one_letter_code
_entity_poly.pdbx_strand_id
1 'polypeptide(L)'
;ALTKLCMRFSLKLFPLATKRCTPQSLHELAENVRFALWTVRNTPAAVIEALYLLKVLKQRFPCATVAEGSSPLDTLIPALLVAHKEYDDHTRSQKEWAKEIWQELYALRQFNQKERELLNQLGHEVRVEKQKFVDF
;
A
#
# COMPACT_ATOMS: atom_id res chain seq x y z
N ALA A 1 -4.44 13.68 -7.65
CA ALA A 1 -5.54 13.42 -6.70
C ALA A 1 -5.31 12.12 -5.91
N LEU A 2 -5.06 10.99 -6.58
CA LEU A 2 -4.87 9.67 -5.96
C LEU A 2 -3.76 9.62 -4.91
N THR A 3 -2.59 10.20 -5.17
CA THR A 3 -1.50 10.28 -4.16
C THR A 3 -1.95 10.87 -2.83
N LYS A 4 -2.66 12.01 -2.88
CA LYS A 4 -3.16 12.68 -1.67
C LYS A 4 -4.19 11.81 -0.96
N LEU A 5 -5.04 11.11 -1.72
CA LEU A 5 -6.02 10.17 -1.17
C LEU A 5 -5.31 9.02 -0.46
N CYS A 6 -4.36 8.34 -1.11
CA CYS A 6 -3.60 7.24 -0.51
C CYS A 6 -2.92 7.67 0.78
N MET A 7 -2.16 8.77 0.73
CA MET A 7 -1.42 9.26 1.90
C MET A 7 -2.37 9.60 3.07
N ARG A 8 -3.45 10.35 2.82
CA ARG A 8 -4.39 10.74 3.88
C ARG A 8 -5.16 9.55 4.43
N PHE A 9 -5.59 8.63 3.56
CA PHE A 9 -6.36 7.46 3.96
C PHE A 9 -5.52 6.51 4.80
N SER A 10 -4.33 6.13 4.33
CA SER A 10 -3.44 5.22 5.06
C SER A 10 -3.02 5.78 6.41
N LEU A 11 -2.66 7.07 6.49
CA LEU A 11 -2.28 7.73 7.75
C LEU A 11 -3.46 7.88 8.73
N LYS A 12 -4.68 8.08 8.22
CA LYS A 12 -5.88 8.13 9.07
C LYS A 12 -6.22 6.75 9.63
N LEU A 13 -6.04 5.71 8.83
CA LEU A 13 -6.41 4.35 9.18
C LEU A 13 -5.38 3.67 10.08
N PHE A 14 -4.09 3.89 9.79
CA PHE A 14 -2.95 3.43 10.55
C PHE A 14 -2.15 4.65 11.02
N PRO A 15 -2.52 5.26 12.17
CA PRO A 15 -1.79 6.40 12.69
C PRO A 15 -0.36 5.98 13.10
N LEU A 16 0.57 6.93 13.02
CA LEU A 16 1.94 6.78 13.52
C LEU A 16 1.91 6.66 15.05
N ALA A 17 2.59 5.65 15.60
CA ALA A 17 2.63 5.42 17.05
C ALA A 17 3.26 6.59 17.84
N THR A 18 4.24 7.31 17.27
CA THR A 18 4.82 8.52 17.85
C THR A 18 5.06 9.57 16.76
N LYS A 19 5.01 10.87 17.12
CA LYS A 19 5.30 11.99 16.19
C LYS A 19 6.78 12.09 15.79
N ARG A 20 7.67 11.21 16.31
CA ARG A 20 9.10 11.27 16.00
C ARG A 20 9.35 10.57 14.68
N CYS A 21 9.43 11.41 13.65
CA CYS A 21 10.08 11.25 12.36
C CYS A 21 10.36 9.81 11.92
N THR A 22 9.60 9.36 10.92
CA THR A 22 10.23 8.60 9.85
C THR A 22 11.44 9.38 9.34
N PRO A 23 12.57 8.73 8.97
CA PRO A 23 13.72 9.43 8.40
C PRO A 23 13.37 10.24 7.14
N GLN A 24 12.25 9.89 6.48
CA GLN A 24 11.70 10.61 5.33
C GLN A 24 10.57 11.55 5.73
N SER A 25 10.56 12.74 5.14
CA SER A 25 9.47 13.70 5.26
C SER A 25 8.19 13.19 4.59
N LEU A 26 7.02 13.63 5.08
CA LEU A 26 5.73 13.29 4.44
C LEU A 26 5.66 13.70 2.96
N HIS A 27 6.38 14.76 2.58
CA HIS A 27 6.48 15.21 1.20
C HIS A 27 7.21 14.17 0.34
N GLU A 28 8.37 13.68 0.76
CA GLU A 28 9.12 12.64 0.04
C GLU A 28 8.30 11.35 -0.09
N LEU A 29 7.59 10.94 0.96
CA LEU A 29 6.71 9.77 0.90
C LEU A 29 5.59 9.96 -0.14
N ALA A 30 4.99 11.15 -0.20
CA ALA A 30 3.97 11.46 -1.19
C ALA A 30 4.54 11.46 -2.62
N GLU A 31 5.75 11.97 -2.82
CA GLU A 31 6.42 11.95 -4.12
C GLU A 31 6.75 10.52 -4.57
N ASN A 32 7.20 9.65 -3.66
CA ASN A 32 7.41 8.23 -3.95
C ASN A 32 6.11 7.55 -4.40
N VAL A 33 5.00 7.79 -3.68
CA VAL A 33 3.68 7.26 -4.07
C VAL A 33 3.23 7.83 -5.42
N ARG A 34 3.41 9.13 -5.66
CA ARG A 34 3.07 9.77 -6.93
C ARG A 34 3.85 9.16 -8.09
N PHE A 35 5.15 8.97 -7.91
CA PHE A 35 6.01 8.35 -8.90
C PHE A 35 5.59 6.91 -9.18
N ALA A 36 5.41 6.10 -8.14
CA ALA A 36 4.98 4.71 -8.28
C ALA A 36 3.66 4.58 -9.05
N LEU A 37 2.63 5.35 -8.67
CA LEU A 37 1.32 5.35 -9.33
C LEU A 37 1.42 5.74 -10.82
N TRP A 38 2.30 6.69 -11.15
CA TRP A 38 2.53 7.11 -12.53
C TRP A 38 3.26 6.04 -13.34
N THR A 39 4.32 5.44 -12.79
CA THR A 39 5.17 4.45 -13.47
C THR A 39 4.41 3.20 -13.87
N VAL A 40 3.55 2.68 -12.98
CA VAL A 40 2.73 1.49 -13.30
C VAL A 40 1.39 1.82 -13.93
N ARG A 41 1.12 3.10 -14.25
CA ARG A 41 -0.15 3.58 -14.81
C ARG A 41 -1.36 3.07 -14.03
N ASN A 42 -1.25 3.10 -12.70
CA ASN A 42 -2.24 2.48 -11.83
C ASN A 42 -3.62 3.10 -12.06
N THR A 43 -4.63 2.26 -12.30
CA THR A 43 -5.99 2.75 -12.52
C THR A 43 -6.60 3.26 -11.21
N PRO A 44 -7.54 4.21 -11.25
CA PRO A 44 -8.28 4.61 -10.05
C PRO A 44 -8.95 3.42 -9.35
N ALA A 45 -9.40 2.40 -10.10
CA ALA A 45 -10.00 1.18 -9.56
C ALA A 45 -9.00 0.38 -8.71
N ALA A 46 -7.79 0.12 -9.23
CA ALA A 46 -6.73 -0.58 -8.50
C ALA A 46 -6.33 0.18 -7.22
N VAL A 47 -6.28 1.51 -7.28
CA VAL A 47 -6.02 2.34 -6.08
C VAL A 47 -7.15 2.21 -5.06
N ILE A 48 -8.41 2.29 -5.48
CA ILE A 48 -9.58 2.15 -4.60
C ILE A 48 -9.59 0.76 -3.94
N GLU A 49 -9.30 -0.29 -4.71
CA GLU A 49 -9.18 -1.66 -4.19
C GLU A 49 -8.07 -1.78 -3.15
N ALA A 50 -6.88 -1.23 -3.41
CA ALA A 50 -5.81 -1.19 -2.41
C ALA A 50 -6.25 -0.52 -1.09
N LEU A 51 -6.96 0.62 -1.17
CA LEU A 51 -7.48 1.30 0.02
C LEU A 51 -8.58 0.51 0.72
N TYR A 52 -9.39 -0.24 -0.02
CA TYR A 52 -10.36 -1.17 0.55
C TYR A 52 -9.68 -2.31 1.30
N LEU A 53 -8.64 -2.93 0.74
CA LEU A 53 -7.86 -3.97 1.41
C LEU A 53 -7.26 -3.46 2.73
N LEU A 54 -6.79 -2.21 2.76
CA LEU A 54 -6.34 -1.57 4.00
C LEU A 54 -7.48 -1.42 5.01
N LYS A 55 -8.68 -0.99 4.59
CA LYS A 55 -9.87 -0.90 5.46
C LYS A 55 -10.22 -2.26 6.07
N VAL A 56 -10.23 -3.33 5.27
CA VAL A 56 -10.47 -4.70 5.74
C VAL A 56 -9.40 -5.13 6.74
N LEU A 57 -8.13 -4.86 6.43
CA LEU A 57 -7.02 -5.16 7.34
C LEU A 57 -7.21 -4.45 8.69
N LYS A 58 -7.59 -3.17 8.67
CA LYS A 58 -7.87 -2.41 9.89
C LYS A 58 -9.06 -2.96 10.69
N GLN A 59 -10.11 -3.43 10.02
CA GLN A 59 -11.24 -4.07 10.68
C GLN A 59 -10.84 -5.37 11.38
N ARG A 60 -9.95 -6.17 10.77
CA ARG A 60 -9.39 -7.38 11.37
C ARG A 60 -8.45 -7.07 12.53
N PHE A 61 -7.71 -5.97 12.45
CA PHE A 61 -6.76 -5.54 13.49
C PHE A 61 -7.02 -4.08 13.95
N PRO A 62 -8.08 -3.82 14.76
CA PRO A 62 -8.50 -2.47 15.10
C PRO A 62 -7.43 -1.64 15.83
N CYS A 63 -6.61 -2.30 16.64
CA CYS A 63 -5.53 -1.67 17.40
C CYS A 63 -4.22 -1.52 16.61
N ALA A 64 -4.17 -1.98 15.36
CA ALA A 64 -2.95 -1.87 14.55
C ALA A 64 -2.60 -0.40 14.27
N THR A 65 -1.37 -0.03 14.58
CA THR A 65 -0.76 1.27 14.27
C THR A 65 0.51 1.04 13.46
N VAL A 66 1.04 2.09 12.83
CA VAL A 66 2.38 1.99 12.26
C VAL A 66 3.37 1.97 13.42
N ALA A 67 4.13 0.87 13.53
CA ALA A 67 5.08 0.65 14.62
C ALA A 67 6.14 1.76 14.69
N GLU A 68 6.74 1.95 15.86
CA GLU A 68 7.82 2.91 16.03
C GLU A 68 9.01 2.56 15.13
N GLY A 69 9.50 3.54 14.35
CA GLY A 69 10.55 3.33 13.35
C GLY A 69 10.07 2.75 12.01
N SER A 70 8.79 2.44 11.84
CA SER A 70 8.20 1.99 10.58
C SER A 70 7.70 3.14 9.72
N SER A 71 7.65 2.91 8.40
CA SER A 71 7.13 3.88 7.44
C SER A 71 5.63 3.71 7.24
N PRO A 72 4.84 4.79 7.10
CA PRO A 72 3.45 4.71 6.64
C PRO A 72 3.28 3.95 5.31
N LEU A 73 4.33 3.91 4.49
CA LEU A 73 4.33 3.16 3.24
C LEU A 73 4.39 1.64 3.46
N ASP A 74 4.76 1.17 4.66
CA ASP A 74 4.87 -0.25 4.97
C ASP A 74 3.53 -0.99 4.80
N THR A 75 2.40 -0.30 5.00
CA THR A 75 1.06 -0.85 4.76
C THR A 75 0.56 -0.54 3.36
N LEU A 76 0.80 0.68 2.86
CA LEU A 76 0.28 1.14 1.57
C LEU A 76 0.92 0.43 0.36
N ILE A 77 2.24 0.24 0.37
CA ILE A 77 2.99 -0.38 -0.73
C ILE A 77 2.48 -1.78 -1.05
N PRO A 78 2.42 -2.74 -0.09
CA PRO A 78 1.97 -4.08 -0.41
C PRO A 78 0.50 -4.10 -0.85
N ALA A 79 -0.35 -3.20 -0.36
CA ALA A 79 -1.74 -3.10 -0.80
C ALA A 79 -1.85 -2.63 -2.25
N LEU A 80 -1.08 -1.60 -2.65
CA LEU A 80 -1.02 -1.13 -4.04
C LEU A 80 -0.46 -2.19 -4.99
N LEU A 81 0.55 -2.93 -4.54
CA LEU A 81 1.14 -4.03 -5.31
C LEU A 81 0.10 -5.13 -5.58
N VAL A 82 -0.53 -5.65 -4.52
CA VAL A 82 -1.50 -6.74 -4.61
C VAL A 82 -2.69 -6.33 -5.47
N ALA A 83 -3.25 -5.15 -5.21
CA ALA A 83 -4.36 -4.64 -6.01
C ALA A 83 -3.96 -4.47 -7.48
N HIS A 84 -2.78 -3.93 -7.79
CA HIS A 84 -2.34 -3.80 -9.17
C HIS A 84 -2.24 -5.16 -9.89
N LYS A 85 -1.77 -6.20 -9.20
CA LYS A 85 -1.68 -7.56 -9.75
C LYS A 85 -3.04 -8.17 -10.09
N GLU A 86 -4.12 -7.75 -9.45
CA GLU A 86 -5.48 -8.21 -9.78
C GLU A 86 -6.06 -7.53 -11.03
N TYR A 87 -5.55 -6.36 -11.43
CA TYR A 87 -6.09 -5.59 -12.58
C TYR A 87 -5.24 -5.67 -13.85
N ASP A 88 -3.94 -5.92 -13.73
CA ASP A 88 -3.02 -5.94 -14.88
C ASP A 88 -2.47 -7.35 -15.11
N ASP A 89 -2.87 -7.99 -16.20
CA ASP A 89 -2.38 -9.32 -16.62
C ASP A 89 -0.88 -9.30 -16.97
N HIS A 90 -0.28 -8.13 -17.22
CA HIS A 90 1.17 -7.95 -17.46
C HIS A 90 1.90 -7.53 -16.19
N THR A 91 1.66 -8.25 -15.09
CA THR A 91 2.22 -7.91 -13.78
C THR A 91 3.74 -7.75 -13.85
N ARG A 92 4.22 -6.55 -13.48
CA ARG A 92 5.64 -6.30 -13.25
C ARG A 92 6.17 -7.24 -12.17
N SER A 93 7.38 -7.74 -12.38
CA SER A 93 8.06 -8.62 -11.44
C SER A 93 8.31 -7.89 -10.11
N GLN A 94 8.43 -8.66 -9.03
CA GLN A 94 8.75 -8.09 -7.72
C GLN A 94 10.05 -7.27 -7.72
N LYS A 95 11.01 -7.67 -8.58
CA LYS A 95 12.28 -6.98 -8.76
C LYS A 95 12.08 -5.59 -9.38
N GLU A 96 11.24 -5.47 -10.41
CA GLU A 96 10.90 -4.18 -11.02
C GLU A 96 10.14 -3.30 -10.03
N TRP A 97 9.22 -3.88 -9.25
CA TRP A 97 8.54 -3.16 -8.18
C TRP A 97 9.51 -2.56 -7.16
N ALA A 98 10.43 -3.37 -6.65
CA ALA A 98 11.42 -2.90 -5.67
C ALA A 98 12.40 -1.88 -6.27
N LYS A 99 12.94 -2.13 -7.48
CA LYS A 99 14.03 -1.34 -8.06
C LYS A 99 13.55 -0.14 -8.89
N GLU A 100 12.59 -0.34 -9.77
CA GLU A 100 12.20 0.67 -10.76
C GLU A 100 11.02 1.51 -10.28
N ILE A 101 10.04 0.90 -9.62
CA ILE A 101 8.78 1.57 -9.23
C ILE A 101 8.95 2.28 -7.89
N TRP A 102 9.52 1.59 -6.89
CA TRP A 102 9.79 2.15 -5.56
C TRP A 102 11.25 2.61 -5.37
N GLN A 103 12.05 2.64 -6.43
CA GLN A 103 13.39 3.27 -6.44
C GLN A 103 14.33 2.75 -5.34
N GLU A 104 14.33 1.44 -5.11
CA GLU A 104 15.13 0.78 -4.06
C GLU A 104 14.83 1.26 -2.63
N LEU A 105 13.65 1.83 -2.39
CA LEU A 105 13.19 2.23 -1.06
C LEU A 105 13.20 1.06 -0.06
N TYR A 106 12.94 -0.15 -0.55
CA TYR A 106 13.07 -1.39 0.21
C TYR A 106 13.90 -2.40 -0.58
N ALA A 107 14.67 -3.21 0.15
CA ALA A 107 15.33 -4.35 -0.45
C ALA A 107 14.28 -5.34 -1.01
N LEU A 108 14.60 -6.03 -2.11
CA LEU A 108 13.70 -7.02 -2.72
C LEU A 108 13.17 -8.05 -1.70
N ARG A 109 14.00 -8.48 -0.74
CA ARG A 109 13.58 -9.39 0.32
C ARG A 109 12.50 -8.79 1.22
N GLN A 110 12.64 -7.53 1.61
CA GLN A 110 11.65 -6.81 2.42
C GLN A 110 10.35 -6.64 1.64
N PHE A 111 10.44 -6.33 0.35
CA PHE A 111 9.28 -6.16 -0.51
C PHE A 111 8.48 -7.47 -0.66
N ASN A 112 9.16 -8.59 -0.89
CA ASN A 112 8.53 -9.93 -0.86
C ASN A 112 7.90 -10.26 0.49
N GLN A 113 8.60 -9.93 1.58
CA GLN A 113 8.12 -10.20 2.94
C GLN A 113 6.83 -9.43 3.23
N LYS A 114 6.79 -8.14 2.90
CA LYS A 114 5.62 -7.27 3.12
C LYS A 114 4.41 -7.72 2.32
N GLU A 115 4.58 -8.12 1.06
CA GLU A 115 3.48 -8.70 0.27
C GLU A 115 2.94 -9.96 0.94
N ARG A 116 3.82 -10.89 1.31
CA ARG A 116 3.42 -12.15 1.94
C ARG A 116 2.70 -11.92 3.26
N GLU A 117 3.19 -11.01 4.10
CA GLU A 117 2.54 -10.63 5.36
C GLU A 117 1.14 -10.09 5.13
N LEU A 118 0.96 -9.17 4.18
CA LEU A 118 -0.35 -8.63 3.84
C LEU A 118 -1.30 -9.72 3.35
N LEU A 119 -0.85 -10.59 2.43
CA LEU A 119 -1.67 -11.70 1.92
C LEU A 119 -2.10 -12.64 3.05
N ASN A 120 -1.19 -13.00 3.94
CA ASN A 120 -1.49 -13.85 5.10
C ASN A 120 -2.51 -13.18 6.04
N GLN A 121 -2.35 -11.89 6.34
CA GLN A 121 -3.28 -11.13 7.18
C GLN A 121 -4.67 -10.99 6.55
N LEU A 122 -4.74 -10.90 5.22
CA LEU A 122 -5.97 -10.92 4.44
C LEU A 122 -6.52 -12.33 4.21
N GLY A 123 -5.81 -13.38 4.64
CA GLY A 123 -6.25 -14.77 4.42
C GLY A 123 -6.32 -15.14 2.94
N HIS A 124 -5.49 -14.50 2.11
CA HIS A 124 -5.49 -14.61 0.65
C HIS A 124 -6.78 -14.16 -0.06
N GLU A 125 -7.72 -13.53 0.65
CA GLU A 125 -8.92 -12.93 0.07
C GLU A 125 -8.64 -11.51 -0.44
N VAL A 126 -8.00 -11.42 -1.60
CA VAL A 126 -7.58 -10.14 -2.19
C VAL A 126 -8.51 -9.60 -3.26
N ARG A 127 -9.34 -10.46 -3.86
CA ARG A 127 -10.31 -10.07 -4.87
C ARG A 127 -11.52 -9.44 -4.21
N VAL A 128 -11.76 -8.16 -4.49
CA VAL A 128 -12.90 -7.44 -3.93
C VAL A 128 -14.08 -7.48 -4.90
N GLU A 129 -15.17 -8.14 -4.50
CA GLU A 129 -16.40 -8.12 -5.28
C GLU A 129 -16.98 -6.71 -5.36
N LYS A 130 -17.53 -6.34 -6.52
CA LYS A 130 -18.11 -5.01 -6.76
C LYS A 130 -19.12 -4.58 -5.68
N GLN A 131 -19.89 -5.54 -5.16
CA GLN A 131 -20.88 -5.31 -4.12
C GLN A 131 -20.28 -4.78 -2.82
N LYS A 132 -19.02 -5.14 -2.52
CA LYS A 132 -18.32 -4.70 -1.31
C LYS A 132 -17.88 -3.24 -1.35
N PHE A 133 -17.89 -2.60 -2.52
CA PHE A 133 -17.58 -1.17 -2.68
C PHE A 133 -18.80 -0.26 -2.44
N VAL A 134 -20.01 -0.80 -2.29
CA VAL A 134 -21.23 0.01 -2.10
C VAL A 134 -21.16 0.83 -0.79
N ASP A 135 -20.50 0.28 0.23
CA ASP A 135 -20.33 0.91 1.55
C ASP A 135 -18.90 1.44 1.80
N PHE A 136 -18.09 1.59 0.73
CA PHE A 136 -16.71 2.05 0.80
C PHE A 136 -16.58 3.56 0.61
#